data_AF-A0A966TRQ1-F1
#
_entry.id   AF-A0A966TRQ1-F1
#
_cell.length_a   1.000
_cell.length_b   1.000
_cell.length_c   1.000
_cell.angle_alpha   90.00
_cell.angle_beta   90.00
_cell.angle_gamma   90.00
#
_symmetry.space_group_name_H-M   'P 1'
#
loop_
_entity.id
_entity.type
_entity.pdbx_description
1 polymer ?
#
loop_
_entity_poly.entity_id
_entity_poly.type
_entity_poly.pdbx_seq_one_letter_code
_entity_poly.pdbx_strand_id
1 'polypeptide(L)' 'PHEPLTEDVLGIPVRKVVIQVVAGRNIAVLVEAAVRNTILQLRGIDTYEKFVSRHREAMQSNRMD' A
#
# COMPACT_ATOMS: atom_id res chain seq x y z
N PRO A 1 -6.78 2.75 -6.69
CA PRO A 1 -6.88 1.31 -6.36
C PRO A 1 -6.48 0.47 -7.59
N HIS A 2 -5.22 0.04 -7.64
CA HIS A 2 -4.88 -1.07 -8.53
C HIS A 2 -5.47 -2.33 -7.90
N GLU A 3 -6.22 -3.09 -8.69
CA GLU A 3 -6.67 -4.42 -8.29
C GLU A 3 -5.47 -5.24 -7.78
N PRO A 4 -5.62 -6.03 -6.70
CA PRO A 4 -4.51 -6.84 -6.20
C PRO A 4 -4.02 -7.76 -7.32
N LEU A 5 -2.73 -7.72 -7.61
CA LEU A 5 -2.14 -8.71 -8.51
C LEU A 5 -2.35 -10.10 -7.90
N THR A 6 -2.62 -11.09 -8.73
CA THR A 6 -2.70 -12.49 -8.31
C THR A 6 -1.74 -13.35 -9.14
N GLU A 7 -1.30 -14.45 -8.55
CA GLU A 7 -0.51 -15.50 -9.19
C GLU A 7 -1.18 -16.84 -8.93
N ASP A 8 -1.33 -17.66 -9.97
CA ASP A 8 -1.88 -19.00 -9.82
C ASP A 8 -0.84 -19.93 -9.18
N VAL A 9 -1.23 -20.56 -8.07
CA VAL A 9 -0.44 -21.59 -7.40
C VAL A 9 -1.33 -22.81 -7.22
N LEU A 10 -1.08 -23.86 -8.00
CA LEU A 10 -1.88 -25.10 -7.98
C LEU A 10 -3.39 -24.85 -8.22
N GLY A 11 -3.74 -23.92 -9.12
CA GLY A 11 -5.14 -23.56 -9.42
C GLY A 11 -5.78 -22.61 -8.40
N ILE A 12 -5.00 -22.10 -7.42
CA ILE A 12 -5.47 -21.15 -6.41
C ILE A 12 -4.88 -19.77 -6.71
N PRO A 13 -5.71 -18.72 -6.90
CA PRO A 13 -5.21 -17.36 -7.10
C PRO A 13 -4.69 -16.78 -5.78
N VAL A 14 -3.38 -16.65 -5.66
CA VAL A 14 -2.69 -16.10 -4.49
C VAL A 14 -2.38 -14.63 -4.72
N ARG A 15 -2.62 -13.77 -3.72
CA ARG A 15 -2.29 -12.35 -3.80
C ARG A 15 -0.77 -12.15 -3.96
N LYS A 16 -0.39 -11.38 -4.98
CA LYS A 16 0.99 -11.05 -5.35
C LYS A 16 1.27 -9.57 -5.12
N VAL A 17 2.49 -9.26 -4.68
CA VAL A 17 3.03 -7.90 -4.64
C VAL A 17 4.39 -7.92 -5.32
N VAL A 18 4.66 -6.95 -6.19
CA VAL A 18 5.97 -6.78 -6.83
C VAL A 18 6.71 -5.65 -6.12
N ILE A 19 7.83 -5.98 -5.48
CA ILE A 19 8.69 -4.99 -4.79
C ILE A 19 9.90 -4.71 -5.67
N GLN A 20 10.00 -3.50 -6.19
CA GLN A 20 11.18 -3.06 -6.95
C GLN A 20 12.35 -2.80 -6.01
N VAL A 21 13.50 -3.41 -6.29
CA VAL A 21 14.71 -3.29 -5.48
C VAL A 21 15.80 -2.59 -6.27
N VAL A 22 16.51 -1.66 -5.61
CA VAL A 22 17.70 -0.98 -6.13
C VAL A 22 18.76 -0.94 -5.02
N ALA A 23 20.00 -0.62 -5.38
CA ALA A 23 21.09 -0.46 -4.42
C ALA A 23 20.72 0.54 -3.30
N GLY A 24 21.12 0.22 -2.07
CA GLY A 24 20.83 1.05 -0.89
C GLY A 24 19.45 0.85 -0.26
N ARG A 25 18.61 -0.06 -0.77
CA ARG A 25 17.32 -0.40 -0.14
C ARG A 25 17.42 -1.63 0.75
N ASN A 26 16.91 -1.52 1.98
CA ASN A 26 16.79 -2.67 2.87
C ASN A 26 15.55 -3.50 2.51
N ILE A 27 15.78 -4.69 1.95
CA ILE A 27 14.73 -5.60 1.52
C ILE A 27 13.83 -6.04 2.68
N ALA A 28 14.39 -6.28 3.88
CA ALA A 28 13.61 -6.72 5.04
C ALA A 28 12.55 -5.68 5.42
N VAL A 29 12.92 -4.40 5.41
CA VAL A 29 11.99 -3.29 5.71
C VAL A 29 10.91 -3.17 4.64
N LEU A 30 11.28 -3.32 3.36
CA LEU A 30 10.30 -3.25 2.26
C LEU A 30 9.28 -4.40 2.34
N VAL A 31 9.73 -5.61 2.67
CA VAL A 31 8.87 -6.78 2.85
C VAL A 31 7.96 -6.59 4.07
N GLU A 32 8.49 -6.11 5.21
CA GLU A 32 7.68 -5.83 6.39
C GLU A 32 6.58 -4.82 6.09
N ALA A 33 6.92 -3.71 5.41
CA ALA A 33 5.95 -2.69 5.03
C ALA A 33 4.87 -3.23 4.08
N ALA A 34 5.24 -4.05 3.10
CA ALA A 34 4.30 -4.68 2.17
C ALA A 34 3.35 -5.66 2.88
N VAL A 35 3.88 -6.49 3.78
CA VAL A 35 3.07 -7.43 4.58
C VAL A 35 2.13 -6.67 5.52
N ARG A 36 2.62 -5.65 6.23
CA ARG A 36 1.81 -4.80 7.11
C ARG A 36 0.68 -4.12 6.34
N ASN A 37 0.98 -3.55 5.17
CA ASN A 37 -0.03 -2.94 4.31
C ASN A 37 -1.11 -3.96 3.89
N THR A 38 -0.69 -5.17 3.50
CA THR A 38 -1.62 -6.24 3.12
C THR A 38 -2.53 -6.64 4.28
N ILE A 39 -2.00 -6.79 5.49
CA ILE A 39 -2.79 -7.09 6.70
C ILE A 39 -3.82 -5.98 6.98
N LEU A 40 -3.43 -4.71 6.84
CA LEU A 40 -4.34 -3.58 7.03
C LEU A 40 -5.47 -3.59 6.01
N GLN A 41 -5.16 -3.82 4.73
CA GLN A 41 -6.17 -3.94 3.68
C GLN A 41 -7.13 -5.10 3.92
N LEU A 42 -6.62 -6.27 4.36
CA LEU A 42 -7.47 -7.42 4.73
C LEU A 42 -8.38 -7.12 5.94
N ARG A 43 -7.99 -6.18 6.80
CA ARG A 43 -8.81 -5.67 7.91
C ARG A 43 -9.75 -4.52 7.50
N GLY A 44 -9.83 -4.20 6.20
CA GLY A 44 -10.66 -3.10 5.69
C GLY A 44 -10.08 -1.71 5.98
N ILE A 45 -8.78 -1.60 6.29
CA ILE A 45 -8.12 -0.34 6.59
C ILE A 45 -7.32 0.11 5.36
N ASP A 46 -7.80 1.15 4.67
CA ASP A 46 -7.07 1.83 3.60
C ASP A 46 -6.32 3.06 4.14
N THR A 47 -5.01 2.90 4.34
CA THR A 47 -4.14 3.98 4.81
C THR A 47 -3.87 5.05 3.74
N TYR A 48 -3.94 4.68 2.46
CA TYR A 48 -3.71 5.59 1.35
C TYR A 48 -4.87 6.56 1.19
N GLU A 49 -6.11 6.05 1.21
CA GLU A 49 -7.31 6.89 1.17
C GLU A 49 -7.32 7.90 2.33
N LYS A 50 -7.01 7.43 3.54
CA LYS A 50 -6.92 8.28 4.73
C LYS A 50 -5.85 9.37 4.60
N PHE A 51 -4.70 9.03 4.00
CA PHE A 51 -3.64 9.99 3.73
C PHE A 51 -4.10 11.05 2.72
N VAL A 52 -4.73 10.64 1.62
CA VAL A 52 -5.22 11.56 0.58
C VAL A 52 -6.30 12.50 1.11
N SER A 53 -7.24 12.01 1.93
CA SER A 53 -8.26 12.87 2.57
C SER A 53 -7.61 13.97 3.38
N ARG A 54 -6.70 13.60 4.29
CA ARG A 54 -5.97 14.54 5.14
C ARG A 54 -5.13 15.54 4.36
N HIS A 55 -4.49 15.08 3.29
CA HIS A 55 -3.71 15.94 2.42
C HIS A 55 -4.61 16.99 1.73
N ARG A 56 -5.79 16.61 1.26
CA ARG A 56 -6.76 17.56 0.67
C ARG A 56 -7.27 18.56 1.68
N GLU A 57 -7.62 18.12 2.88
CA GLU A 57 -8.06 19.00 3.98
C GLU A 57 -6.99 20.04 4.31
N ALA A 58 -5.72 19.61 4.45
CA ALA A 58 -4.60 20.52 4.74
C ALA A 58 -4.34 21.53 3.59
N MET A 59 -4.49 21.11 2.33
CA MET A 59 -4.37 22.01 1.17
C MET A 59 -5.52 23.01 1.08
N GLN A 60 -6.71 22.67 1.58
CA GLN A 60 -7.85 23.59 1.66
C GLN A 60 -7.72 24.57 2.81
N SER A 61 -7.27 24.13 3.99
CA SER A 61 -7.06 25.01 5.14
C SER A 61 -5.95 26.03 4.88
N ASN A 62 -4.84 25.62 4.26
CA ASN A 62 -3.72 26.50 3.91
C ASN A 62 -4.04 27.52 2.79
N ARG A 63 -5.23 27.46 2.19
CA ARG A 63 -5.74 28.45 1.23
C ARG A 63 -6.73 29.45 1.86
N MET A 64 -7.15 29.20 3.10
CA MET A 64 -8.09 30.03 3.87
C MET A 64 -7.38 30.92 4.90
N ASP A 65 -6.06 30.74 5.07
CA ASP A 65 -5.13 31.70 5.68
C ASP A 65 -4.46 32.55 4.57
#